data_AF-A0A1R1RSB3-F1
#
_entry.id   AF-A0A1R1RSB3-F1
#
_cell.length_a   1.000
_cell.length_b   1.000
_cell.length_c   1.000
_cell.angle_alpha   90.00
_cell.angle_beta   90.00
_cell.angle_gamma   90.00
#
_symmetry.space_group_name_H-M   'P 1'
#
loop_
_entity.id
_entity.type
_entity.pdbx_description
1 polymer ?
#
loop_
_entity_poly.entity_id
_entity_poly.type
_entity_poly.pdbx_seq_one_letter_code
_entity_poly.pdbx_strand_id
1 'polypeptide(L)' 'MNPYYMMLLCYILSIIHFLIGYREALKISGADGLVNGTAMISCIPLGVVFAFFAHFFWKMTI' A
#
# COMPACT_ATOMS: atom_id res chain seq x y z
N MET A 1 11.56 -17.57 -7.89
CA MET A 1 10.41 -17.25 -7.01
C MET A 1 9.16 -17.33 -7.86
N ASN A 2 8.10 -18.03 -7.44
CA ASN A 2 6.93 -18.21 -8.32
C ASN A 2 6.21 -16.86 -8.50
N PRO A 3 5.93 -16.40 -9.74
CA PRO A 3 5.27 -15.12 -10.01
C PRO A 3 3.94 -14.96 -9.25
N TYR A 4 3.20 -16.05 -9.01
CA TYR A 4 1.95 -16.01 -8.24
C TYR A 4 2.16 -15.54 -6.78
N TYR A 5 3.28 -15.88 -6.15
CA TYR A 5 3.60 -15.40 -4.79
C TYR A 5 3.92 -13.91 -4.76
N MET A 6 4.58 -13.38 -5.80
CA MET A 6 4.81 -11.94 -5.92
C MET A 6 3.51 -11.16 -6.14
N MET A 7 2.61 -11.69 -6.99
CA MET A 7 1.30 -11.08 -7.23
C MET A 7 0.46 -11.04 -5.94
N LEU A 8 0.44 -12.14 -5.18
CA LEU A 8 -0.23 -12.23 -3.88
C LEU A 8 0.33 -11.19 -2.90
N LEU A 9 1.66 -11.04 -2.85
CA LEU A 9 2.34 -10.10 -1.96
C LEU A 9 2.03 -8.64 -2.34
N CYS A 10 2.04 -8.31 -3.64
CA CYS A 10 1.60 -7.01 -4.14
C CYS A 10 0.15 -6.73 -3.75
N TYR A 11 -0.74 -7.70 -3.91
CA TYR A 11 -2.16 -7.56 -3.57
C TYR A 11 -2.37 -7.27 -2.07
N ILE A 12 -1.67 -7.99 -1.19
CA ILE A 12 -1.73 -7.75 0.26
C ILE A 12 -1.19 -6.35 0.60
N LEU A 13 -0.06 -5.93 0.01
CA LEU A 13 0.47 -4.58 0.21
C LEU A 13 -0.51 -3.49 -0.25
N SER A 14 -1.17 -3.69 -1.39
CA SER A 14 -2.21 -2.79 -1.91
C SER A 14 -3.36 -2.63 -0.92
N ILE A 15 -3.86 -3.73 -0.35
CA ILE A 15 -4.95 -3.68 0.64
C ILE A 15 -4.51 -2.94 1.90
N ILE A 16 -3.31 -3.24 2.42
CA ILE A 16 -2.79 -2.57 3.63
C ILE A 16 -2.64 -1.07 3.38
N HIS A 17 -2.07 -0.69 2.23
CA HIS A 17 -1.89 0.71 1.85
C HIS A 17 -3.24 1.43 1.72
N PHE A 18 -4.23 0.78 1.09
CA PHE A 18 -5.58 1.29 0.96
C PHE A 18 -6.27 1.47 2.32
N LEU A 19 -6.16 0.49 3.22
CA LEU A 19 -6.76 0.57 4.56
C LEU A 19 -6.17 1.69 5.42
N ILE A 20 -4.85 1.89 5.37
CA ILE A 20 -4.17 2.98 6.09
C ILE A 20 -4.62 4.33 5.52
N GLY A 21 -4.58 4.48 4.20
CA GLY A 21 -5.04 5.70 3.53
C GLY A 21 -6.52 6.00 3.80
N TYR A 22 -7.38 4.98 3.75
CA TYR A 22 -8.82 5.10 4.01
C TYR A 22 -9.10 5.51 5.46
N ARG A 23 -8.40 4.91 6.44
CA ARG A 23 -8.53 5.30 7.85
C ARG A 23 -8.11 6.74 8.10
N GLU A 24 -7.02 7.20 7.50
CA GLU A 24 -6.63 8.60 7.64
C GLU A 24 -7.58 9.55 6.88
N ALA A 25 -8.14 9.14 5.74
CA ALA A 25 -9.16 9.90 5.04
C ALA A 25 -10.45 10.08 5.86
N LEU A 26 -10.88 9.06 6.60
CA LEU A 26 -12.02 9.14 7.53
C LEU A 26 -11.78 10.13 8.68
N LYS A 27 -10.54 10.25 9.16
CA LYS A 27 -10.16 11.26 10.16
C LYS A 27 -10.17 12.66 9.56
N ILE A 28 -9.68 12.82 8.32
CA ILE A 28 -9.74 14.10 7.58
C ILE A 28 -11.19 14.54 7.36
N SER A 29 -12.12 13.63 7.09
CA SER A 29 -13.54 13.95 6.94
C SER A 29 -14.25 14.30 8.25
N GLY A 30 -13.52 14.37 9.37
CA GLY A 30 -14.06 14.73 10.69
C GLY A 30 -14.89 13.63 11.35
N ALA A 31 -14.85 12.39 10.84
CA ALA A 31 -15.65 11.28 11.37
C ALA A 31 -15.01 10.59 12.59
N ASP A 32 -13.68 10.62 12.72
CA ASP A 32 -12.93 9.78 13.69
C ASP A 32 -11.83 10.51 14.48
N GLY A 33 -11.75 11.85 14.40
CA GLY A 33 -10.81 12.67 15.19
C GLY A 33 -9.54 13.14 14.46
N LEU A 34 -8.48 13.48 15.20
CA LEU A 34 -7.24 14.08 14.66
C LEU A 34 -6.43 13.08 13.80
N VAL A 35 -5.98 13.55 12.65
CA VAL A 35 -5.17 12.80 11.67
C VAL A 35 -3.81 12.42 12.27
N ASN A 36 -3.38 11.17 12.09
CA ASN A 36 -2.06 10.73 12.52
C ASN A 36 -1.08 10.87 11.36
N GLY A 37 -0.35 11.98 11.32
CA GLY A 37 0.60 12.30 10.24
C GLY A 37 1.67 11.21 10.02
N THR A 38 2.05 10.47 11.06
CA THR A 38 3.01 9.36 10.93
C THR A 38 2.45 8.19 10.12
N ALA A 39 1.16 7.91 10.22
CA ALA A 39 0.49 6.88 9.42
C ALA A 39 0.35 7.29 7.94
N MET A 40 0.21 8.59 7.67
CA MET A 40 0.21 9.11 6.31
C MET A 40 1.61 9.06 5.67
N ILE A 41 2.65 9.38 6.44
CA ILE A 41 4.04 9.31 5.96
C ILE A 41 4.46 7.86 5.69
N SER A 42 4.01 6.88 6.49
CA SER A 42 4.32 5.47 6.28
C SER A 42 3.69 4.87 5.01
N CYS A 43 2.66 5.50 4.44
CA CYS A 43 2.15 5.14 3.12
C CYS A 43 3.21 5.32 2.03
N ILE A 44 3.98 6.42 2.03
CA ILE A 44 4.97 6.71 0.99
C ILE A 44 5.96 5.54 0.75
N PRO A 45 6.69 5.03 1.76
CA PRO A 45 7.58 3.89 1.55
C PRO A 45 6.82 2.60 1.18
N LEU A 46 5.60 2.40 1.69
CA LEU A 46 4.76 1.25 1.33
C LEU A 46 4.40 1.25 -0.16
N GLY A 47 4.09 2.42 -0.72
CA GLY A 47 3.83 2.60 -2.14
C GLY A 47 5.06 2.35 -3.00
N VAL A 48 6.24 2.78 -2.55
CA VAL A 48 7.53 2.50 -3.23
C VAL A 48 7.82 1.00 -3.26
N VAL A 49 7.65 0.32 -2.13
CA VAL A 49 7.85 -1.14 -2.03
C VAL A 49 6.87 -1.87 -2.96
N PHE A 50 5.59 -1.47 -2.98
CA PHE A 50 4.61 -2.01 -3.91
C PHE A 50 5.01 -1.81 -5.37
N ALA A 51 5.40 -0.60 -5.77
CA ALA A 51 5.80 -0.29 -7.14
C ALA A 51 7.03 -1.11 -7.59
N PHE A 52 8.00 -1.31 -6.69
CA PHE A 52 9.17 -2.15 -6.96
C PHE A 52 8.78 -3.61 -7.23
N PHE A 53 7.95 -4.20 -6.36
CA PHE A 53 7.49 -5.57 -6.54
C PHE A 53 6.60 -5.73 -7.78
N ALA A 54 5.74 -4.76 -8.07
CA ALA A 54 4.90 -4.77 -9.27
C ALA A 54 5.74 -4.72 -10.56
N HIS A 55 6.76 -3.86 -10.60
CA HIS A 55 7.69 -3.79 -11.73
C HIS A 55 8.52 -5.08 -11.87
N PHE A 56 8.96 -5.67 -10.76
CA PHE A 56 9.71 -6.92 -10.79
C PHE A 56 8.83 -8.09 -11.27
N PHE A 57 7.57 -8.15 -10.84
CA PHE A 57 6.59 -9.11 -11.36
C PHE A 57 6.37 -8.93 -12.86
N TRP A 58 6.20 -7.69 -13.33
CA TRP A 58 6.04 -7.37 -14.76
C TRP A 58 7.22 -7.91 -15.58
N LYS A 59 8.46 -7.63 -15.14
CA LYS A 59 9.68 -8.08 -15.82
C LYS A 59 9.89 -9.60 -15.80
N MET A 60 9.27 -10.34 -14.89
CA MET A 60 9.33 -11.81 -14.87
C MET A 60 8.27 -12.48 -15.74
N THR A 61 7.20 -11.74 -16.10
CA THR A 61 6.02 -12.31 -16.77
C THR A 61 5.99 -12.01 -18.27
N ILE A 62 6.69 -10.95 -18.69
CA ILE A 62 6.99 -10.58 -20.10
C ILE A 62 8.46 -10.89 -20.40
#